data_AF-A0A8J6I450-F1
#
_entry.id   AF-A0A8J6I450-F1
#
_cell.length_a   1.000
_cell.length_b   1.000
_cell.length_c   1.000
_cell.angle_alpha   90.00
_cell.angle_beta   90.00
_cell.angle_gamma   90.00
#
_symmetry.space_group_name_H-M   'P 1'
#
loop_
_entity.id
_entity.type
_entity.pdbx_description
1 polymer ?
#
loop_
_entity_poly.entity_id
_entity_poly.type
_entity_poly.pdbx_seq_one_letter_code
_entity_poly.pdbx_strand_id
1 'polypeptide(L)' 'MAVPDVVRLHAGRFGEVATYLPARRVTGIKLGEDLIEVHVVVAGQVPIRVTAQLIHAAVATLVATPVHVYVQDVA' A
#
# COMPACT_ATOMS: atom_id res chain seq x y z
N MET A 1 -7.30 11.16 5.26
CA MET A 1 -6.21 11.98 4.68
C MET A 1 -5.40 11.10 3.73
N ALA A 2 -5.01 11.60 2.57
CA ALA A 2 -4.06 10.91 1.69
C ALA A 2 -2.63 11.16 2.22
N VAL A 3 -1.78 10.13 2.19
CA VAL A 3 -0.34 10.33 2.47
C VAL A 3 0.24 11.16 1.32
N PRO A 4 0.96 12.26 1.61
CA PRO A 4 1.61 13.07 0.57
C PRO A 4 2.50 12.19 -0.34
N ASP A 5 2.65 12.59 -1.61
CA ASP A 5 3.48 11.90 -2.61
C ASP A 5 2.94 10.56 -3.14
N VAL A 6 1.87 10.00 -2.57
CA VAL A 6 1.19 8.82 -3.12
C VAL A 6 0.30 9.21 -4.29
N VAL A 7 0.57 8.64 -5.47
CA VAL A 7 -0.20 8.88 -6.69
C VAL A 7 -1.41 7.95 -6.76
N ARG A 8 -1.18 6.65 -6.56
CA ARG A 8 -2.22 5.61 -6.62
C ARG A 8 -1.77 4.32 -5.95
N LEU A 9 -2.74 3.44 -5.68
CA LEU A 9 -2.47 2.05 -5.34
C LEU A 9 -2.10 1.26 -6.61
N HIS A 10 -1.19 0.29 -6.47
CA HIS A 10 -0.73 -0.55 -7.56
C HIS A 10 -1.33 -1.95 -7.48
N ALA A 11 -2.04 -2.39 -8.53
CA ALA A 11 -2.77 -3.66 -8.54
C ALA A 11 -1.90 -4.91 -8.74
N GLY A 12 -0.59 -4.75 -8.94
CA GLY A 12 0.24 -5.81 -9.51
C GLY A 12 0.14 -5.84 -11.04
N ARG A 13 0.95 -6.68 -11.69
CA ARG A 13 1.07 -6.71 -13.16
C ARG A 13 -0.20 -7.25 -13.84
N PHE A 14 -0.91 -8.14 -13.16
CA PHE A 14 -2.12 -8.82 -13.61
C PHE A 14 -3.30 -8.63 -12.65
N GLY A 15 -3.22 -7.64 -11.75
CA GLY A 15 -4.28 -7.39 -10.76
C GLY A 15 -4.23 -8.33 -9.55
N GLU A 16 -3.12 -9.05 -9.37
CA GLU A 16 -2.87 -10.04 -8.32
C GLU A 16 -2.78 -9.42 -6.91
N VAL A 17 -2.47 -8.14 -6.80
CA VAL A 17 -2.47 -7.41 -5.54
C VAL A 17 -3.84 -6.77 -5.33
N ALA A 18 -4.75 -7.55 -4.75
CA ALA A 18 -6.05 -7.05 -4.34
C ALA A 18 -6.63 -7.88 -3.19
N THR A 19 -7.40 -7.20 -2.35
CA THR A 19 -8.20 -7.82 -1.30
C THR A 19 -9.66 -7.82 -1.74
N TYR A 20 -10.28 -8.99 -1.71
CA TYR A 20 -11.69 -9.15 -2.04
C TYR A 20 -12.49 -9.22 -0.75
N LEU A 21 -13.33 -8.22 -0.53
CA LEU A 21 -14.25 -8.12 0.59
C LEU A 21 -15.68 -8.36 0.07
N PRO A 22 -16.64 -8.65 0.96
CA PRO A 22 -18.05 -8.67 0.58
C PRO A 22 -18.43 -7.39 -0.18
N ALA A 23 -18.96 -7.56 -1.39
CA ALA A 23 -19.41 -6.51 -2.31
C ALA A 23 -18.34 -5.53 -2.84
N ARG A 24 -17.05 -5.67 -2.52
CA ARG A 24 -16.02 -4.77 -3.07
C ARG A 24 -14.64 -5.38 -3.19
N ARG A 25 -13.87 -4.87 -4.14
CA ARG A 25 -12.44 -5.15 -4.31
C ARG A 25 -11.63 -3.94 -3.86
N VAL A 26 -10.59 -4.17 -3.07
CA VAL A 26 -9.60 -3.17 -2.66
C VAL A 26 -8.30 -3.46 -3.40
N THR A 27 -7.99 -2.64 -4.40
CA THR A 27 -6.77 -2.74 -5.20
C THR A 27 -5.53 -2.37 -4.39
N GLY A 28 -4.41 -3.05 -4.62
CA GLY A 28 -3.10 -2.72 -4.05
C GLY A 28 -2.93 -3.07 -2.59
N ILE A 29 -3.87 -3.81 -2.00
CA ILE A 29 -3.78 -4.34 -0.64
C ILE A 29 -3.86 -5.86 -0.72
N LYS A 30 -2.96 -6.56 -0.03
CA LYS A 30 -3.03 -8.01 0.15
C LYS A 30 -3.05 -8.32 1.64
N LEU A 31 -4.13 -8.95 2.09
CA LEU A 31 -4.23 -9.45 3.46
C LEU A 31 -3.72 -10.90 3.49
N GLY A 32 -2.76 -11.16 4.37
CA GLY A 32 -2.33 -12.50 4.77
C GLY A 32 -2.45 -12.66 6.28
N GLU A 33 -2.33 -13.90 6.76
CA GLU A 33 -2.39 -14.21 8.19
C GLU A 33 -1.21 -13.60 8.95
N ASP A 34 0.00 -13.66 8.37
CA ASP A 34 1.24 -13.19 8.99
C ASP A 34 1.74 -11.83 8.47
N LEU A 35 1.22 -11.37 7.31
CA LEU A 35 1.69 -10.15 6.66
C LEU A 35 0.58 -9.48 5.85
N ILE A 36 0.48 -8.16 6.01
CA ILE A 36 -0.31 -7.28 5.15
C ILE A 36 0.63 -6.52 4.22
N GLU A 37 0.34 -6.54 2.93
CA GLU A 37 1.12 -5.84 1.91
C GLU A 37 0.33 -4.64 1.35
N VAL A 38 0.98 -3.47 1.26
CA VAL A 38 0.44 -2.25 0.66
C VAL A 38 1.30 -1.85 -0.53
N HIS A 39 0.73 -1.83 -1.72
CA HIS A 39 1.45 -1.58 -2.97
C HIS A 39 1.04 -0.24 -3.56
N VAL A 40 2.01 0.64 -3.79
CA VAL A 40 1.77 2.02 -4.20
C VAL A 40 2.67 2.45 -5.36
N VAL A 41 2.21 3.47 -6.08
CA VAL A 41 3.03 4.31 -6.97
C VAL A 41 3.17 5.68 -6.31
N VAL A 42 4.38 6.21 -6.30
CA VAL A 42 4.71 7.52 -5.71
C VAL A 42 5.16 8.50 -6.77
N ALA A 43 5.10 9.81 -6.50
CA ALA A 43 5.56 10.85 -7.41
C ALA A 43 7.06 11.19 -7.22
N GLY A 44 7.70 10.67 -6.17
CA GLY A 44 9.12 10.87 -5.92
C GLY A 44 9.51 12.31 -5.58
N GLN A 45 8.56 13.15 -5.18
CA GLN A 45 8.80 14.54 -4.79
C GLN A 45 9.45 14.63 -3.40
N VAL A 46 9.33 13.57 -2.61
CA VAL A 46 10.05 13.38 -1.34
C VAL A 46 10.79 12.04 -1.36
N PRO A 47 11.77 11.81 -0.48
CA PRO A 47 12.48 10.54 -0.45
C PRO A 47 11.50 9.37 -0.27
N ILE A 48 11.54 8.40 -1.19
CA ILE A 48 10.61 7.26 -1.26
C ILE A 48 10.43 6.56 0.10
N ARG A 49 11.53 6.41 0.85
CA ARG A 49 11.52 5.80 2.18
C ARG A 49 10.62 6.55 3.18
N VAL A 50 10.58 7.87 3.11
CA VAL A 50 9.74 8.71 3.98
C VAL A 50 8.27 8.45 3.67
N THR A 51 7.86 8.46 2.40
CA THR A 51 6.49 8.14 1.99
C THR A 51 6.09 6.73 2.45
N ALA A 52 6.97 5.73 2.25
CA ALA A 52 6.73 4.37 2.70
C ALA A 52 6.57 4.27 4.23
N GLN A 53 7.39 4.99 5.00
CA GLN A 53 7.27 5.04 6.47
C GLN A 53 5.98 5.69 6.94
N LEU A 54 5.53 6.77 6.29
CA LEU A 54 4.26 7.42 6.62
C LEU A 54 3.07 6.49 6.36
N ILE A 55 3.07 5.77 5.23
CA ILE A 55 2.05 4.75 4.94
C ILE A 55 2.09 3.66 6.00
N HIS A 56 3.28 3.10 6.28
CA HIS A 56 3.43 2.03 7.27
C HIS A 56 2.91 2.47 8.64
N ALA A 57 3.33 3.63 9.13
CA ALA A 57 2.90 4.15 10.44
C ALA A 57 1.38 4.36 10.49
N ALA A 58 0.78 4.90 9.43
CA ALA A 58 -0.66 5.09 9.36
C ALA A 58 -1.41 3.75 9.42
N VAL A 59 -1.00 2.75 8.63
CA VAL A 59 -1.69 1.46 8.55
C VAL A 59 -1.44 0.60 9.79
N ALA A 60 -0.22 0.59 10.33
CA ALA A 60 0.14 -0.19 11.51
C ALA A 60 -0.68 0.18 12.76
N THR A 61 -1.26 1.38 12.82
CA THR A 61 -2.17 1.76 13.91
C THR A 61 -3.54 1.08 13.84
N LEU A 62 -3.88 0.47 12.70
CA LEU A 62 -5.21 -0.08 12.42
C LEU A 62 -5.26 -1.61 12.53
N VAL A 63 -4.10 -2.28 12.57
CA VAL A 63 -3.99 -3.74 12.45
C VAL A 63 -2.96 -4.29 13.43
N ALA A 64 -3.17 -5.53 13.88
CA ALA A 64 -2.18 -6.25 14.70
C ALA A 64 -1.14 -7.00 13.85
N THR A 65 -1.48 -7.31 12.59
CA THR A 65 -0.60 -8.03 11.66
C THR A 65 0.48 -7.10 11.11
N PRO A 66 1.74 -7.55 10.99
CA PRO A 66 2.82 -6.78 10.36
C PRO A 66 2.43 -6.21 8.99
N VAL A 67 2.93 -5.01 8.67
CA VAL A 67 2.63 -4.29 7.43
C VAL A 67 3.90 -4.01 6.65
N HIS A 68 3.97 -4.47 5.40
CA HIS A 68 5.01 -4.10 4.45
C HIS A 68 4.46 -3.15 3.38
N VAL A 69 5.22 -2.11 3.08
CA VAL A 69 4.91 -1.15 2.02
C VAL A 69 5.85 -1.37 0.85
N TYR A 70 5.28 -1.67 -0.32
CA TYR A 70 5.99 -1.88 -1.56
C TYR A 70 5.74 -0.71 -2.50
N VAL A 71 6.82 0.01 -2.83
CA VAL A 71 6.78 1.03 -3.87
C VAL A 71 7.10 0.34 -5.19
N GLN A 72 6.10 0.29 -6.07
CA GLN A 72 6.16 -0.48 -7.31
C GLN A 72 6.67 0.33 -8.49
N ASP A 73 6.49 1.66 -8.44
CA ASP A 73 6.92 2.58 -9.49
C ASP A 73 7.03 4.02 -8.95
N VAL A 74 7.71 4.86 -9.72
CA VAL A 74 7.80 6.31 -9.52
C VAL A 74 7.31 6.99 -10.80
N ALA A 75 6.30 7.86 -10.67
CA ALA A 75 5.65 8.54 -11.80
C ALA A 75 6.17 9.96 -12.01
#